data_AF-A0A4R3KP39-F1
#
_entry.id   AF-A0A4R3KP39-F1
#
_cell.length_a   1.000
_cell.length_b   1.000
_cell.length_c   1.000
_cell.angle_alpha   90.00
_cell.angle_beta   90.00
_cell.angle_gamma   90.00
#
_symmetry.space_group_name_H-M   'P 1'
#
loop_
_entity.id
_entity.type
_entity.pdbx_description
1 polymer ?
#
loop_
_entity_poly.entity_id
_entity_poly.type
_entity_poly.pdbx_seq_one_letter_code
_entity_poly.pdbx_strand_id
1 'polypeptide(L)'
;MEFNPDRYKVFTWKSLTSVLWMLNPLTFLLELGLGQRRPALVVTDKTLSGPETERTIVPCVHCGKLHDARTWSRQFDTSFKNWFGLYCSHCGKVIPCLMSFSSLIVLTLTFPLWDWFENPLKERWMQIQPGRFKDLQLKQRKDPFGEERWLRTGLLAGAFAFLTHGLLAPWIDGEPYSWAGIAVAIPISAVCGLGFSFMRGTNH
;
A
#
# COMPACT_ATOMS: atom_id res chain seq x y z
N MET A 1 -1.58 -26.56 1.74
CA MET A 1 -1.63 -26.37 0.27
C MET A 1 -0.21 -26.48 -0.23
N GLU A 2 0.05 -27.38 -1.16
CA GLU A 2 1.38 -27.62 -1.73
C GLU A 2 1.45 -27.00 -3.12
N PHE A 3 2.55 -26.31 -3.42
CA PHE A 3 2.79 -25.67 -4.71
C PHE A 3 3.98 -26.34 -5.38
N ASN A 4 3.83 -26.67 -6.68
CA ASN A 4 4.93 -27.19 -7.47
C ASN A 4 6.02 -26.09 -7.62
N PRO A 5 7.26 -26.32 -7.14
CA PRO A 5 8.34 -25.33 -7.19
C PRO A 5 8.81 -25.01 -8.61
N ASP A 6 8.60 -25.90 -9.58
CA ASP A 6 8.96 -25.69 -10.99
C ASP A 6 8.03 -24.65 -11.63
N ARG A 7 6.76 -24.66 -11.23
CA ARG A 7 5.74 -23.73 -11.74
C ARG A 7 5.65 -22.45 -10.92
N TYR A 8 5.73 -22.53 -9.60
CA TYR A 8 5.47 -21.41 -8.70
C TYR A 8 6.70 -21.03 -7.89
N LYS A 9 7.01 -19.74 -7.88
CA LYS A 9 7.93 -19.15 -6.90
C LYS A 9 7.14 -18.75 -5.65
N VAL A 10 7.41 -19.41 -4.53
CA VAL A 10 6.68 -19.18 -3.28
C VAL A 10 7.37 -18.10 -2.44
N PHE A 11 6.62 -17.07 -2.07
CA PHE A 11 7.04 -16.02 -1.15
C PHE A 11 6.25 -16.13 0.15
N THR A 12 6.98 -16.31 1.25
CA THR A 12 6.44 -16.35 2.62
C THR A 12 7.08 -15.26 3.47
N TRP A 13 6.75 -15.24 4.76
CA TRP A 13 7.39 -14.39 5.76
C TRP A 13 8.92 -14.50 5.81
N LYS A 14 9.50 -15.63 5.36
CA LYS A 14 10.95 -15.86 5.32
C LYS A 14 11.67 -15.10 4.21
N SER A 15 10.94 -14.54 3.24
CA SER A 15 11.56 -13.75 2.16
C SER A 15 12.15 -12.45 2.70
N LEU A 16 13.32 -12.05 2.17
CA LEU A 16 13.99 -10.81 2.59
C LEU A 16 13.06 -9.59 2.52
N THR A 17 12.26 -9.48 1.46
CA THR A 17 11.30 -8.37 1.31
C THR A 17 10.21 -8.38 2.37
N SER A 18 9.80 -9.54 2.87
CA SER A 18 8.82 -9.65 3.96
C SER A 18 9.46 -9.30 5.29
N VAL A 19 10.69 -9.75 5.54
CA VAL A 19 11.47 -9.41 6.74
C VAL A 19 11.72 -7.91 6.85
N LEU A 20 12.23 -7.28 5.79
CA LEU A 20 12.47 -5.83 5.76
C LEU A 20 11.19 -5.02 6.01
N TRP A 21 10.06 -5.49 5.47
CA TRP A 21 8.77 -4.85 5.71
C TRP A 21 8.30 -5.00 7.17
N MET A 22 8.50 -6.18 7.78
CA MET A 22 8.13 -6.43 9.18
C MET A 22 8.97 -5.62 10.17
N LEU A 23 10.24 -5.36 9.83
CA LEU A 23 11.19 -4.61 10.66
C LEU A 23 11.04 -3.08 10.51
N ASN A 24 10.37 -2.59 9.47
CA ASN A 24 10.25 -1.16 9.25
C ASN A 24 9.35 -0.51 10.34
N PRO A 25 9.87 0.46 11.10
CA PRO A 25 9.16 1.04 12.23
C PRO A 25 7.97 1.90 11.81
N LEU A 26 7.87 2.34 10.55
CA LEU A 26 6.78 3.18 10.05
C LEU A 26 5.65 2.37 9.40
N THR A 27 5.81 1.05 9.27
CA THR A 27 4.82 0.17 8.61
C THR A 27 3.45 0.23 9.29
N PHE A 28 3.39 0.43 10.62
CA PHE A 28 2.14 0.51 11.37
C PHE A 28 1.20 1.63 10.89
N LEU A 29 1.73 2.75 10.36
CA LEU A 29 0.91 3.83 9.82
C LEU A 29 0.08 3.36 8.61
N LEU A 30 0.67 2.50 7.77
CA LEU A 30 -0.02 1.93 6.62
C LEU A 30 -0.95 0.80 7.04
N GLU A 31 -0.51 -0.08 7.94
CA GLU A 31 -1.31 -1.24 8.37
C GLU A 31 -2.50 -0.87 9.25
N LEU A 32 -2.26 -0.11 10.31
CA LEU A 32 -3.29 0.25 11.29
C LEU A 32 -4.05 1.50 10.86
N GLY A 33 -3.35 2.51 10.32
CA GLY A 33 -3.98 3.74 9.85
C GLY A 33 -4.80 3.52 8.59
N LEU A 34 -4.14 3.13 7.49
CA LEU A 34 -4.80 2.99 6.19
C LEU A 34 -5.42 1.61 5.93
N GLY A 35 -5.14 0.62 6.76
CA GLY A 35 -5.62 -0.75 6.54
C GLY A 35 -4.94 -1.43 5.36
N GLN A 36 -3.70 -1.07 5.03
CA GLN A 36 -2.93 -1.76 3.99
C GLN A 36 -2.37 -3.06 4.56
N ARG A 37 -2.65 -4.20 3.91
CA ARG A 37 -2.15 -5.50 4.38
C ARG A 37 -1.33 -6.20 3.32
N ARG A 38 -0.35 -6.98 3.80
CA ARG A 38 0.46 -7.87 2.97
C ARG A 38 0.08 -9.33 3.24
N PRO A 39 -0.30 -10.12 2.22
CA PRO A 39 -0.67 -11.51 2.42
C PRO A 39 0.49 -12.32 3.02
N ALA A 40 0.17 -13.26 3.90
CA ALA A 40 1.17 -14.13 4.53
C ALA A 40 1.85 -15.10 3.54
N LEU A 41 1.14 -15.43 2.48
CA LEU A 41 1.56 -16.32 1.41
C LEU A 41 1.23 -15.68 0.07
N VAL A 42 2.25 -15.58 -0.78
CA VAL A 42 2.14 -15.10 -2.15
C VAL A 42 2.90 -16.06 -3.04
N VAL A 43 2.37 -16.35 -4.21
CA VAL A 43 3.03 -17.20 -5.19
C VAL A 43 3.11 -16.47 -6.52
N THR A 44 4.21 -16.60 -7.24
CA THR A 44 4.37 -16.04 -8.58
C THR A 44 4.46 -17.17 -9.58
N ASP A 45 3.60 -17.17 -10.60
CA ASP A 45 3.65 -18.16 -11.67
C ASP A 45 4.82 -17.85 -12.62
N LYS A 46 5.75 -18.81 -12.76
CA LYS A 46 6.93 -18.68 -13.61
C LYS A 46 6.61 -18.93 -15.09
N THR A 47 5.51 -19.63 -15.38
CA THR A 47 5.14 -20.08 -16.73
C THR A 47 4.40 -19.02 -17.54
N LEU A 48 3.73 -18.08 -16.86
CA LEU A 48 3.09 -16.95 -17.49
C LEU A 48 4.14 -15.95 -18.00
N SER A 49 3.90 -15.39 -19.19
CA SER A 49 4.63 -14.24 -19.72
C SER A 49 4.04 -12.95 -19.17
N GLY A 50 4.88 -11.95 -18.91
CA GLY A 50 4.46 -10.61 -18.45
C GLY A 50 5.14 -10.12 -17.17
N PRO A 51 4.82 -8.90 -16.71
CA PRO A 51 5.38 -8.32 -15.50
C PRO A 51 5.09 -9.18 -14.27
N GLU A 52 6.00 -9.19 -13.28
CA GLU A 52 5.84 -9.98 -12.06
C GLU A 52 4.52 -9.68 -11.33
N THR A 53 4.05 -8.44 -11.36
CA THR A 53 2.79 -7.99 -10.73
C THR A 53 1.56 -8.69 -11.29
N GLU A 54 1.55 -9.06 -12.57
CA GLU A 54 0.42 -9.75 -13.23
C GLU A 54 0.48 -11.26 -13.03
N ARG A 55 1.69 -11.77 -12.73
CA ARG A 55 1.95 -13.19 -12.48
C ARG A 55 1.86 -13.55 -11.00
N THR A 56 1.66 -12.55 -10.14
CA THR A 56 1.59 -12.70 -8.69
C THR A 56 0.17 -13.07 -8.27
N ILE A 57 0.07 -14.11 -7.47
CA ILE A 57 -1.16 -14.76 -7.05
C ILE A 57 -1.18 -14.85 -5.52
N VAL A 58 -2.36 -14.63 -4.94
CA VAL A 58 -2.62 -14.81 -3.51
C VAL A 58 -3.60 -15.97 -3.34
N PRO A 59 -3.16 -17.11 -2.80
CA PRO A 59 -4.04 -18.24 -2.54
C PRO A 59 -4.91 -18.00 -1.30
N CYS A 60 -6.19 -18.37 -1.38
CA CYS A 60 -7.06 -18.43 -0.21
C CYS A 60 -6.86 -19.76 0.53
N VAL A 61 -6.40 -19.69 1.79
CA VAL A 61 -6.19 -20.89 2.64
C VAL A 61 -7.48 -21.65 2.97
N HIS A 62 -8.65 -21.00 2.82
CA HIS A 62 -9.94 -21.58 3.20
C HIS A 62 -10.65 -22.31 2.06
N CYS A 63 -10.58 -21.79 0.84
CA CYS A 63 -11.27 -22.37 -0.32
C CYS A 63 -10.35 -22.77 -1.48
N GLY A 64 -9.03 -22.57 -1.34
CA GLY A 64 -8.05 -22.91 -2.37
C GLY A 64 -8.07 -22.01 -3.61
N LYS A 65 -8.98 -21.04 -3.70
CA LYS A 65 -9.05 -20.13 -4.85
C LYS A 65 -7.76 -19.32 -4.96
N LEU A 66 -7.21 -19.31 -6.17
CA LEU A 66 -6.06 -18.50 -6.56
C LEU A 66 -6.57 -17.13 -7.03
N HIS A 67 -6.27 -16.08 -6.26
CA HIS A 67 -6.64 -14.72 -6.62
C HIS A 67 -5.48 -14.00 -7.28
N ASP A 68 -5.75 -13.20 -8.31
CA ASP A 68 -4.80 -12.22 -8.82
C ASP A 68 -4.42 -11.24 -7.69
N ALA A 69 -3.14 -11.03 -7.42
CA ALA A 69 -2.68 -10.13 -6.36
C ALA A 69 -3.13 -8.68 -6.57
N ARG A 70 -3.38 -8.27 -7.82
CA ARG A 70 -3.92 -6.95 -8.15
C ARG A 70 -5.31 -6.72 -7.55
N THR A 71 -6.04 -7.77 -7.17
CA THR A 71 -7.33 -7.69 -6.46
C THR A 71 -7.30 -6.77 -5.24
N TRP A 72 -6.14 -6.61 -4.58
CA TRP A 72 -5.94 -5.70 -3.44
C TRP A 72 -4.91 -4.61 -3.75
N SER A 73 -4.94 -4.09 -4.98
CA SER A 73 -4.05 -3.02 -5.42
C SER A 73 -4.77 -1.69 -5.55
N ARG A 74 -3.99 -0.62 -5.72
CA ARG A 74 -4.51 0.71 -6.02
C ARG A 74 -5.31 0.76 -7.33
N GLN A 75 -5.01 -0.12 -8.28
CA GLN A 75 -5.69 -0.15 -9.59
C GLN A 75 -7.19 -0.44 -9.44
N PHE A 76 -7.57 -1.23 -8.43
CA PHE A 76 -8.95 -1.60 -8.16
C PHE A 76 -9.56 -0.82 -6.98
N ASP A 77 -8.85 0.17 -6.43
CA ASP A 77 -9.25 0.93 -5.24
C ASP A 77 -9.53 0.04 -4.00
N THR A 78 -8.79 -1.04 -3.89
CA THR A 78 -8.92 -2.06 -2.85
C THR A 78 -7.63 -2.27 -2.06
N SER A 79 -6.60 -1.45 -2.27
CA SER A 79 -5.32 -1.53 -1.52
C SER A 79 -5.45 -1.20 -0.04
N PHE A 80 -6.43 -0.38 0.33
CA PHE A 80 -6.63 0.13 1.68
C PHE A 80 -7.90 -0.43 2.30
N LYS A 81 -8.15 -0.08 3.57
CA LYS A 81 -9.33 -0.49 4.33
C LYS A 81 -9.43 -2.00 4.53
N ASN A 82 -8.30 -2.70 4.62
CA ASN A 82 -8.20 -4.15 4.84
C ASN A 82 -7.69 -4.45 6.27
N TRP A 83 -8.14 -3.70 7.28
CA TRP A 83 -7.58 -3.74 8.63
C TRP A 83 -7.51 -5.15 9.25
N PHE A 84 -8.49 -6.01 9.01
CA PHE A 84 -8.54 -7.35 9.59
C PHE A 84 -7.90 -8.44 8.71
N GLY A 85 -7.38 -8.08 7.52
CA GLY A 85 -6.81 -9.01 6.54
C GLY A 85 -7.44 -8.83 5.16
N LEU A 86 -7.11 -9.71 4.22
CA LEU A 86 -7.64 -9.61 2.85
C LEU A 86 -8.95 -10.40 2.72
N TYR A 87 -9.99 -9.76 2.21
CA TYR A 87 -11.28 -10.42 1.99
C TYR A 87 -11.26 -11.31 0.74
N CYS A 88 -11.69 -12.57 0.88
CA CYS A 88 -11.87 -13.47 -0.25
C CYS A 88 -13.26 -13.30 -0.87
N SER A 89 -13.33 -12.84 -2.12
CA SER A 89 -14.59 -12.68 -2.86
C SER A 89 -15.33 -13.98 -3.19
N HIS A 90 -14.71 -15.14 -2.98
CA HIS A 90 -15.30 -16.44 -3.30
C HIS A 90 -15.92 -17.14 -2.10
N CYS A 91 -15.23 -17.20 -0.97
CA CYS A 91 -15.74 -17.87 0.23
C CYS A 91 -16.16 -16.90 1.35
N GLY A 92 -15.96 -15.60 1.17
CA GLY A 92 -16.30 -14.59 2.17
C GLY A 92 -15.43 -14.62 3.44
N LYS A 93 -14.37 -15.43 3.48
CA LYS A 93 -13.47 -15.53 4.63
C LYS A 93 -12.25 -14.62 4.47
N VAL A 94 -11.61 -14.31 5.59
CA VAL A 94 -10.40 -13.48 5.64
C VAL A 94 -9.16 -14.32 5.35
N ILE A 95 -8.36 -13.89 4.40
CA ILE A 95 -7.06 -14.45 4.05
C ILE A 95 -6.02 -13.86 5.03
N PRO A 96 -5.20 -14.72 5.67
CA PRO A 96 -4.23 -14.28 6.66
C PRO A 96 -3.14 -13.39 6.04
N CYS A 97 -2.73 -12.39 6.80
CA CYS A 97 -1.73 -11.40 6.41
C CYS A 97 -0.56 -11.40 7.38
N LEU A 98 0.60 -10.94 6.91
CA LEU A 98 1.70 -10.59 7.79
C LEU A 98 1.31 -9.34 8.59
N MET A 99 1.84 -9.26 9.80
CA MET A 99 1.77 -8.07 10.63
C MET A 99 3.19 -7.66 10.97
N SER A 100 3.49 -6.36 10.85
CA SER A 100 4.81 -5.85 11.22
C SER A 100 5.01 -5.84 12.74
N PHE A 101 6.26 -5.82 13.17
CA PHE A 101 6.59 -5.69 14.60
C PHE A 101 6.12 -4.34 15.17
N SER A 102 6.19 -3.26 14.37
CA SER A 102 5.68 -1.96 14.79
C SER A 102 4.17 -1.99 15.03
N SER A 103 3.39 -2.62 14.15
CA SER A 103 1.95 -2.82 14.38
C SER A 103 1.66 -3.67 15.61
N LEU A 104 2.42 -4.75 15.82
CA LEU A 104 2.28 -5.60 17.00
C LEU A 104 2.55 -4.82 18.30
N ILE A 105 3.59 -4.01 18.35
CA ILE A 105 3.92 -3.17 19.51
C ILE A 105 2.78 -2.20 19.79
N VAL A 106 2.31 -1.48 18.78
CA VAL A 106 1.20 -0.52 18.94
C VAL A 106 -0.05 -1.23 19.46
N LEU A 107 -0.47 -2.33 18.83
CA LEU A 107 -1.64 -3.10 19.26
C LEU A 107 -1.48 -3.65 20.68
N THR A 108 -0.28 -4.10 21.07
CA THR A 108 -0.01 -4.59 22.42
C THR A 108 -0.12 -3.48 23.46
N LEU A 109 0.49 -2.33 23.19
CA LEU A 109 0.44 -1.17 24.10
C LEU A 109 -0.97 -0.58 24.21
N THR A 110 -1.75 -0.69 23.15
CA THR A 110 -3.12 -0.17 23.09
C THR A 110 -4.18 -1.24 23.38
N PHE A 111 -3.78 -2.50 23.62
CA PHE A 111 -4.69 -3.65 23.79
C PHE A 111 -5.85 -3.41 24.77
N PRO A 112 -5.62 -2.78 25.95
CA PRO A 112 -6.72 -2.52 26.89
C PRO A 112 -7.85 -1.66 26.31
N LEU A 113 -7.57 -0.86 25.27
CA LEU A 113 -8.57 -0.02 24.60
C LEU A 113 -9.33 -0.78 23.51
N TRP A 114 -8.77 -1.83 22.92
CA TRP A 114 -9.34 -2.51 21.74
C TRP A 114 -10.32 -3.62 22.09
N ASP A 115 -10.23 -4.18 23.30
CA ASP A 115 -10.99 -5.37 23.70
C ASP A 115 -12.51 -5.18 23.54
N TRP A 116 -13.00 -3.94 23.68
CA TRP A 116 -14.41 -3.59 23.51
C TRP A 116 -14.84 -3.30 22.07
N PHE A 117 -13.91 -2.98 21.18
CA PHE A 117 -14.20 -2.51 19.82
C PHE A 117 -13.80 -3.50 18.72
N GLU A 118 -12.90 -4.44 18.97
CA GLU A 118 -12.36 -5.31 17.91
C GLU A 118 -13.47 -6.08 17.18
N ASN A 119 -14.30 -6.81 17.92
CA ASN A 119 -15.38 -7.63 17.37
C ASN A 119 -16.41 -6.82 16.58
N PRO A 120 -17.03 -5.74 17.13
CA PRO A 120 -18.01 -4.97 16.38
C PRO A 120 -17.40 -4.27 15.15
N LEU A 121 -16.13 -3.83 15.23
CA LEU A 121 -15.43 -3.27 14.07
C LEU A 121 -15.21 -4.32 12.99
N LYS A 122 -14.81 -5.53 13.36
CA LYS A 122 -14.58 -6.64 12.43
C LYS A 122 -15.87 -7.08 11.75
N GLU A 123 -16.97 -7.19 12.48
CA GLU A 123 -18.28 -7.53 11.93
C GLU A 123 -18.77 -6.48 10.92
N ARG A 124 -18.72 -5.20 11.30
CA ARG A 124 -19.06 -4.09 10.39
C ARG A 124 -18.16 -4.09 9.16
N TRP A 125 -16.86 -4.30 9.37
CA TRP A 125 -15.89 -4.39 8.28
C TRP A 125 -16.26 -5.53 7.32
N MET A 126 -16.59 -6.72 7.83
CA MET A 126 -17.00 -7.88 7.05
C MET A 126 -18.27 -7.64 6.22
N GLN A 127 -19.27 -6.93 6.77
CA GLN A 127 -20.51 -6.60 6.04
C GLN A 127 -20.27 -5.69 4.83
N ILE A 128 -19.29 -4.78 4.91
CA ILE A 128 -18.95 -3.85 3.83
C ILE A 128 -18.15 -4.53 2.71
N GLN A 129 -17.34 -5.55 3.02
CA GLN A 129 -16.43 -6.14 2.04
C GLN A 129 -17.12 -6.72 0.80
N PRO A 130 -18.20 -7.53 0.87
CA PRO A 130 -18.84 -8.08 -0.31
C PRO A 130 -19.17 -7.02 -1.37
N GLY A 131 -19.69 -5.86 -0.94
CA GLY A 131 -20.00 -4.74 -1.84
C GLY A 131 -18.76 -4.13 -2.50
N ARG A 132 -17.61 -4.09 -1.81
CA ARG A 132 -16.36 -3.56 -2.37
C ARG A 132 -15.78 -4.43 -3.50
N PHE A 133 -16.03 -5.74 -3.44
CA PHE A 133 -15.41 -6.72 -4.35
C PHE A 133 -16.36 -7.25 -5.44
N LYS A 134 -17.62 -6.80 -5.50
CA LYS A 134 -18.66 -7.30 -6.43
C LYS A 134 -18.35 -7.01 -7.91
N ASP A 135 -17.86 -5.81 -8.22
CA ASP A 135 -17.70 -5.34 -9.61
C ASP A 135 -16.23 -5.15 -10.03
N LEU A 136 -15.32 -5.92 -9.43
CA LEU A 136 -13.88 -5.76 -9.69
C LEU A 136 -13.51 -5.99 -11.16
N GLN A 137 -14.18 -6.91 -11.85
CA GLN A 137 -13.92 -7.16 -13.27
C GLN A 137 -14.39 -6.02 -14.19
N LEU A 138 -15.39 -5.25 -13.75
CA LEU A 138 -15.91 -4.08 -14.49
C LEU A 138 -15.06 -2.82 -14.25
N LYS A 139 -14.33 -2.79 -13.12
CA LYS A 139 -13.31 -1.76 -12.84
C LYS A 139 -12.05 -2.06 -13.64
N GLN A 140 -12.14 -1.87 -14.95
CA GLN A 140 -11.00 -1.90 -15.86
C GLN A 140 -9.90 -0.93 -15.38
N ARG A 141 -8.64 -1.29 -15.65
CA ARG A 141 -7.38 -0.55 -15.41
C ARG A 141 -7.55 0.97 -15.64
N LYS A 142 -8.07 1.70 -14.65
CA LYS A 142 -7.90 3.16 -14.62
C LYS A 142 -6.42 3.35 -14.40
N ASP A 143 -5.74 3.94 -15.38
CA ASP A 143 -4.36 4.35 -15.19
C ASP A 143 -4.31 5.17 -13.89
N PRO A 144 -3.66 4.65 -12.82
CA PRO A 144 -3.58 5.38 -11.57
C PRO A 144 -2.84 6.71 -11.76
N PHE A 145 -2.12 6.87 -12.87
CA PHE A 145 -1.30 8.02 -13.28
C PHE A 145 -1.80 8.73 -14.54
N GLY A 146 -3.10 8.67 -14.86
CA GLY A 146 -3.66 9.38 -16.01
C GLY A 146 -3.20 10.85 -16.08
N GLU A 147 -3.15 11.43 -17.29
CA GLU A 147 -2.45 12.69 -17.63
C GLU A 147 -2.74 13.89 -16.70
N GLU A 148 -3.86 13.94 -15.99
CA GLU A 148 -4.16 15.01 -15.05
C GLU A 148 -3.58 14.78 -13.64
N ARG A 149 -3.36 13.51 -13.25
CA ARG A 149 -2.98 13.11 -11.90
C ARG A 149 -1.49 13.28 -11.63
N TRP A 150 -0.63 13.17 -12.64
CA TRP A 150 0.81 13.42 -12.49
C TRP A 150 1.08 14.91 -12.20
N LEU A 151 0.35 15.83 -12.83
CA LEU A 151 0.43 17.27 -12.55
C LEU A 151 0.05 17.56 -11.09
N ARG A 152 -1.10 17.05 -10.63
CA ARG A 152 -1.54 17.23 -9.24
C ARG A 152 -0.56 16.61 -8.24
N THR A 153 -0.06 15.41 -8.53
CA THR A 153 0.89 14.71 -7.65
C THR A 153 2.25 15.44 -7.62
N GLY A 154 2.72 15.93 -8.76
CA GLY A 154 3.97 16.69 -8.87
C GLY A 154 3.89 18.05 -8.18
N LEU A 155 2.76 18.76 -8.31
CA LEU A 155 2.54 20.02 -7.59
C LEU A 155 2.44 19.80 -6.08
N LEU A 156 1.75 18.75 -5.62
CA LEU A 156 1.70 18.42 -4.19
C LEU A 156 3.06 18.01 -3.64
N ALA A 157 3.85 17.24 -4.40
CA ALA A 157 5.21 16.88 -4.02
C ALA A 157 6.13 18.11 -3.97
N GLY A 158 6.01 19.02 -4.94
CA GLY A 158 6.75 20.27 -4.97
C GLY A 158 6.36 21.21 -3.83
N ALA A 159 5.07 21.33 -3.52
CA ALA A 159 4.59 22.09 -2.36
C ALA A 159 5.12 21.50 -1.05
N PHE A 160 5.09 20.18 -0.91
CA PHE A 160 5.66 19.50 0.27
C PHE A 160 7.17 19.77 0.39
N ALA A 161 7.93 19.62 -0.70
CA ALA A 161 9.37 19.91 -0.71
C ALA A 161 9.69 21.36 -0.36
N PHE A 162 8.88 22.31 -0.84
CA PHE A 162 9.01 23.72 -0.48
C PHE A 162 8.75 23.95 1.02
N LEU A 163 7.70 23.35 1.57
CA LEU A 163 7.39 23.49 3.00
C LEU A 163 8.50 22.88 3.87
N THR A 164 9.04 21.72 3.49
CA THR A 164 10.07 21.05 4.30
C THR A 164 11.46 21.68 4.14
N HIS A 165 11.91 21.96 2.92
CA HIS A 165 13.27 22.47 2.68
C HIS A 165 13.34 23.99 2.57
N GLY A 166 12.29 24.64 2.08
CA GLY A 166 12.25 26.10 1.94
C GLY A 166 11.84 26.82 3.22
N LEU A 167 11.06 26.19 4.09
CA LEU A 167 10.57 26.82 5.33
C LEU A 167 11.02 26.08 6.59
N LEU A 168 10.80 24.77 6.69
CA LEU A 168 11.03 24.02 7.94
C LEU A 168 12.52 23.79 8.24
N ALA A 169 13.35 23.47 7.24
CA ALA A 169 14.78 23.23 7.47
C ALA A 169 15.52 24.51 7.95
N PRO A 170 15.39 25.68 7.30
CA PRO A 170 15.98 26.92 7.81
C PRO A 170 15.51 27.28 9.22
N TRP A 171 14.26 26.93 9.57
CA TRP A 171 13.73 27.12 10.92
C TRP A 171 14.48 26.29 11.97
N ILE A 172 14.74 25.02 11.65
CA ILE A 172 15.41 24.06 12.55
C ILE A 172 16.89 24.41 12.69
N ASP A 173 17.52 24.79 11.57
CA ASP A 173 18.96 25.09 11.50
C ASP A 173 19.28 26.51 12.01
N GLY A 174 18.25 27.31 12.30
CA GLY A 174 18.40 28.69 12.79
C GLY A 174 18.92 29.66 11.72
N GLU A 175 18.80 29.31 10.44
CA GLU A 175 19.23 30.17 9.34
C GLU A 175 18.24 31.31 9.08
N PRO A 176 18.73 32.51 8.76
CA PRO A 176 17.86 33.65 8.49
C PRO A 176 17.07 33.47 7.19
N TYR A 177 15.76 33.72 7.26
CA TYR A 177 14.92 33.73 6.06
C TYR A 177 15.24 34.92 5.17
N SER A 178 15.57 34.64 3.90
CA SER A 178 15.65 35.64 2.84
C SER A 178 14.42 35.52 1.94
N TRP A 179 13.70 36.64 1.77
CA TRP A 179 12.57 36.71 0.83
C TRP A 179 12.98 36.36 -0.61
N ALA A 180 14.21 36.70 -1.01
CA ALA A 180 14.75 36.31 -2.30
C ALA A 180 14.98 34.78 -2.39
N GLY A 181 15.47 34.17 -1.31
CA GLY A 181 15.64 32.71 -1.22
C GLY A 181 14.31 31.97 -1.29
N ILE A 182 13.28 32.47 -0.59
CA ILE A 182 11.91 31.92 -0.63
C ILE A 182 11.33 32.04 -2.04
N ALA A 183 11.47 33.19 -2.69
CA ALA A 183 10.98 33.40 -4.05
C ALA A 183 11.65 32.47 -5.08
N VAL A 184 12.94 32.15 -4.90
CA VAL A 184 13.68 31.20 -5.74
C VAL A 184 13.33 29.73 -5.43
N ALA A 185 13.04 29.42 -4.17
CA ALA A 185 12.71 28.06 -3.75
C ALA A 185 11.36 27.56 -4.31
N ILE A 186 10.39 28.45 -4.54
CA ILE A 186 9.07 28.11 -5.10
C ILE A 186 9.17 27.46 -6.50
N PRO A 187 9.76 28.11 -7.53
CA PRO A 187 9.86 27.52 -8.86
C PRO A 187 10.76 26.29 -8.88
N ILE A 188 11.85 26.27 -8.11
CA ILE A 188 12.74 25.09 -8.02
C ILE A 188 11.96 23.89 -7.48
N SER A 189 11.23 24.07 -6.37
CA SER A 189 10.46 22.99 -5.76
C SER A 189 9.34 22.50 -6.67
N ALA A 190 8.69 23.39 -7.41
CA ALA A 190 7.68 23.02 -8.41
C ALA A 190 8.29 22.20 -9.55
N VAL A 191 9.44 22.62 -10.11
CA VAL A 191 10.15 21.87 -11.18
C VAL A 191 10.61 20.51 -10.67
N CYS A 192 11.19 20.44 -9.48
CA CYS A 192 11.60 19.17 -8.87
C CYS A 192 10.41 18.23 -8.62
N GLY A 193 9.30 18.75 -8.10
CA GLY A 193 8.09 17.97 -7.85
C GLY A 193 7.46 17.45 -9.14
N LEU A 194 7.35 18.29 -10.17
CA LEU A 194 6.85 17.90 -11.49
C LEU A 194 7.78 16.90 -12.18
N GLY A 195 9.11 17.11 -12.14
CA GLY A 195 10.09 16.19 -12.71
C GLY A 195 10.06 14.82 -12.03
N PHE A 196 9.96 14.78 -10.71
CA PHE A 196 9.80 13.54 -9.95
C PHE A 196 8.52 12.79 -10.32
N SER A 197 7.40 13.51 -10.48
CA SER A 197 6.14 12.89 -10.86
C SER A 197 6.11 12.45 -12.32
N PHE A 198 6.77 13.18 -13.22
CA PHE A 198 6.90 12.83 -14.64
C PHE A 198 7.70 11.52 -14.80
N MET A 199 8.87 11.41 -14.15
CA MET A 199 9.67 10.18 -14.15
C MET A 199 8.93 8.96 -13.59
N ARG A 200 7.96 9.16 -12.69
CA ARG A 200 7.13 8.08 -12.17
C ARG A 200 5.93 7.75 -13.05
N GLY A 201 5.41 8.73 -13.80
CA GLY A 201 4.32 8.54 -14.75
C GLY A 201 4.74 7.84 -16.05
N THR A 202 5.98 8.04 -16.51
CA THR A 202 6.47 7.50 -17.79
C THR A 202 7.06 6.08 -17.72
N ASN A 203 7.09 5.45 -16.54
CA ASN A 203 7.61 4.08 -16.34
C ASN A 203 6.52 2.99 -16.47
N HIS A 204 5.52 3.21 -17.32
CA HIS A 204 4.41 2.28 -17.58
C HIS A 204 4.29 1.90 -19.05
#